data_AF-A0A2N0AI37-F1
#
_entry.id   AF-A0A2N0AI37-F1
#
_cell.length_a   1.000
_cell.length_b   1.000
_cell.length_c   1.000
_cell.angle_alpha   90.00
_cell.angle_beta   90.00
_cell.angle_gamma   90.00
#
_symmetry.space_group_name_H-M   'P 1'
#
loop_
_entity.id
_entity.type
_entity.pdbx_description
1 polymer ?
#
loop_
_entity_poly.entity_id
_entity_poly.type
_entity_poly.pdbx_seq_one_letter_code
_entity_poly.pdbx_strand_id
1 'polypeptide(L)'
;MQTFRNAILLGFTLYGILLFAFAGVPDADIFYHFAVAKLYLKEGFVSRLPWPDIGIQSQEFTDYHFLFHLIQIPFLLLPIEETISIKIFILISITNLLYQVTKYLNTESPNVSPYLIVIFFILGSVLFTGRMLFGRGNLLFFTLYFAILRIWNIKHLKWIFFLSFLSVWSYSGFPFLFFTGLFILILQNNKEQRKIFLTSVIGIIFGLVIHPSFPFQFKGYFIELVIQSFPPPGVEAIAEWLPPTRDILILGFLPMLPLLLLVFRDKIYNNFHPQSFVFLFLGILCLVFAGASMRIFEMSWLMFFIFIFLNIKIPHKFQLLIGIMLFVIQFPIAYGKMGQQFRSSETKYGFIVTEWIRFNIAKGEKIFLSWADYPYFTFRIPDYRFLFGLNPLYAWSYNQDQYFTQKAFFEGNVQGFQHIPKVMNYNTVVINKHYYNHASSEFKKLSTDYRLVFENEKYDIFVKITPTITNKKDTDIPIR
;
A
#
# COMPACT_ATOMS: atom_id res chain seq x y z
N MET A 1 -18.24 -18.81 22.46
CA MET A 1 -17.92 -17.38 22.17
C MET A 1 -16.63 -16.90 22.85
N GLN A 2 -16.34 -17.28 24.09
CA GLN A 2 -15.12 -16.86 24.81
C GLN A 2 -13.83 -17.23 24.07
N THR A 3 -13.69 -18.48 23.60
CA THR A 3 -12.52 -18.96 22.84
C THR A 3 -12.21 -18.10 21.61
N PHE A 4 -13.25 -17.72 20.86
CA PHE A 4 -13.11 -16.87 19.69
C PHE A 4 -12.60 -15.47 20.07
N ARG A 5 -13.17 -14.85 21.11
CA ARG A 5 -12.75 -13.51 21.57
C ARG A 5 -11.29 -13.51 22.02
N ASN A 6 -10.87 -14.54 22.76
CA ASN A 6 -9.49 -14.68 23.22
C ASN A 6 -8.51 -14.90 22.06
N ALA A 7 -8.91 -15.64 21.02
CA ALA A 7 -8.09 -15.82 19.83
C ALA A 7 -7.91 -14.49 19.07
N ILE A 8 -8.96 -13.68 18.92
CA ILE A 8 -8.84 -12.35 18.30
C ILE A 8 -7.97 -11.42 19.15
N LEU A 9 -8.11 -11.46 20.49
CA LEU A 9 -7.25 -10.70 21.39
C LEU A 9 -5.78 -11.11 21.26
N LEU A 10 -5.49 -12.41 21.14
CA LEU A 10 -4.15 -12.89 20.84
C LEU A 10 -3.63 -12.28 19.52
N GLY A 11 -4.42 -12.31 18.47
CA GLY A 11 -4.04 -11.74 17.18
C GLY A 11 -3.76 -10.23 17.25
N PHE A 12 -4.62 -9.48 17.93
CA PHE A 12 -4.43 -8.06 18.22
C PHE A 12 -3.11 -7.82 18.95
N THR A 13 -2.81 -8.61 20.00
CA THR A 13 -1.56 -8.50 20.75
C THR A 13 -0.34 -8.80 19.89
N LEU A 14 -0.37 -9.86 19.08
CA LEU A 14 0.77 -10.24 18.21
C LEU A 14 1.07 -9.17 17.16
N TYR A 15 0.04 -8.65 16.47
CA TYR A 15 0.22 -7.52 15.55
C TYR A 15 0.67 -6.25 16.29
N GLY A 16 0.14 -6.00 17.49
CA GLY A 16 0.57 -4.92 18.35
C GLY A 16 2.07 -4.98 18.64
N ILE A 17 2.60 -6.16 19.00
CA ILE A 17 4.03 -6.35 19.22
C ILE A 17 4.82 -6.09 17.93
N LEU A 18 4.43 -6.69 16.80
CA LEU A 18 5.15 -6.53 15.53
C LEU A 18 5.17 -5.09 15.01
N LEU A 19 4.17 -4.28 15.37
CA LEU A 19 4.03 -2.91 14.91
C LEU A 19 4.62 -1.86 15.88
N PHE A 20 4.50 -2.09 17.19
CA PHE A 20 4.91 -1.12 18.22
C PHE A 20 6.30 -1.41 18.82
N ALA A 21 6.91 -2.56 18.55
CA ALA A 21 8.27 -2.85 19.01
C ALA A 21 9.37 -2.03 18.33
N PHE A 22 9.07 -1.37 17.20
CA PHE A 22 10.03 -0.62 16.40
C PHE A 22 9.61 0.85 16.23
N ALA A 23 10.56 1.77 16.14
CA ALA A 23 10.27 3.18 15.86
C ALA A 23 9.92 3.41 14.38
N GLY A 24 9.17 4.48 14.08
CA GLY A 24 8.75 4.80 12.71
C GLY A 24 7.53 3.99 12.24
N VAL A 25 7.35 3.84 10.95
CA VAL A 25 6.21 3.15 10.31
C VAL A 25 6.78 2.16 9.27
N PRO A 26 6.19 0.97 9.07
CA PRO A 26 6.83 -0.08 8.27
C PRO A 26 6.84 0.18 6.75
N ASP A 27 6.13 1.21 6.28
CA ASP A 27 6.01 1.54 4.87
C ASP A 27 5.85 3.05 4.67
N ALA A 28 6.39 3.56 3.56
CA ALA A 28 6.34 4.99 3.23
C ALA A 28 4.96 5.42 2.71
N ASP A 29 4.31 4.53 1.94
CA ASP A 29 3.10 4.84 1.16
C ASP A 29 1.92 5.26 2.05
N ILE A 30 1.85 4.73 3.27
CA ILE A 30 0.82 5.11 4.24
C ILE A 30 0.88 6.58 4.65
N PHE A 31 2.05 7.23 4.58
CA PHE A 31 2.15 8.68 4.83
C PHE A 31 1.43 9.49 3.76
N TYR A 32 1.51 9.06 2.49
CA TYR A 32 0.76 9.70 1.42
C TYR A 32 -0.75 9.56 1.63
N HIS A 33 -1.23 8.38 2.01
CA HIS A 33 -2.65 8.17 2.29
C HIS A 33 -3.16 9.09 3.42
N PHE A 34 -2.38 9.20 4.50
CA PHE A 34 -2.70 10.14 5.58
C PHE A 34 -2.56 11.62 5.14
N ALA A 35 -1.70 11.95 4.18
CA ALA A 35 -1.62 13.28 3.60
C ALA A 35 -2.88 13.63 2.80
N VAL A 36 -3.41 12.69 2.02
CA VAL A 36 -4.70 12.86 1.32
C VAL A 36 -5.85 12.97 2.32
N ALA A 37 -5.86 12.15 3.38
CA ALA A 37 -6.87 12.27 4.43
C ALA A 37 -6.81 13.64 5.15
N LYS A 38 -5.62 14.20 5.40
CA LYS A 38 -5.44 15.58 5.90
C LYS A 38 -5.99 16.62 4.93
N LEU A 39 -5.74 16.43 3.63
CA LEU A 39 -6.26 17.32 2.60
C LEU A 39 -7.79 17.30 2.58
N TYR A 40 -8.41 16.13 2.67
CA TYR A 40 -9.87 16.00 2.77
C TYR A 40 -10.45 16.62 4.03
N LEU A 41 -9.77 16.48 5.17
CA LEU A 41 -10.18 17.13 6.41
C LEU A 41 -10.15 18.66 6.29
N LYS A 42 -9.19 19.22 5.55
CA LYS A 42 -8.99 20.67 5.40
C LYS A 42 -9.86 21.30 4.31
N GLU A 43 -9.95 20.66 3.15
CA GLU A 43 -10.50 21.24 1.92
C GLU A 43 -11.77 20.53 1.41
N GLY A 44 -12.16 19.43 2.07
CA GLY A 44 -13.20 18.54 1.55
C GLY A 44 -12.69 17.72 0.36
N PHE A 45 -13.61 17.26 -0.49
CA PHE A 45 -13.25 16.50 -1.66
C PHE A 45 -12.44 17.35 -2.65
N VAL A 46 -11.31 16.81 -3.12
CA VAL A 46 -10.46 17.46 -4.12
C VAL A 46 -10.40 16.65 -5.42
N SER A 47 -10.47 17.33 -6.56
CA SER A 47 -10.35 16.72 -7.89
C SER A 47 -8.92 16.75 -8.44
N ARG A 48 -7.98 17.38 -7.73
CA ARG A 48 -6.57 17.55 -8.08
C ARG A 48 -5.72 17.56 -6.82
N LEU A 49 -4.54 16.95 -6.89
CA LEU A 49 -3.56 17.08 -5.82
C LEU A 49 -2.75 18.37 -6.00
N PRO A 50 -2.54 19.16 -4.92
CA PRO A 50 -1.78 20.40 -5.03
C PRO A 50 -0.26 20.17 -5.11
N TRP A 51 0.20 18.99 -4.69
CA TRP A 51 1.60 18.69 -4.47
C TRP A 51 2.41 18.35 -5.73
N PRO A 52 2.00 17.43 -6.62
CA PRO A 52 2.83 17.05 -7.75
C PRO A 52 2.81 18.13 -8.84
N ASP A 53 3.97 18.45 -9.41
CA ASP A 53 4.09 19.40 -10.51
C ASP A 53 3.92 18.72 -11.87
N ILE A 54 4.55 17.55 -12.05
CA ILE A 54 4.55 16.78 -13.30
C ILE A 54 3.90 15.40 -13.15
N GLY A 55 2.82 15.26 -12.39
CA GLY A 55 2.06 14.01 -12.26
C GLY A 55 0.62 14.17 -12.70
N ILE A 56 0.02 13.15 -13.34
CA ILE A 56 -1.37 13.23 -13.83
C ILE A 56 -2.38 13.63 -12.75
N GLN A 57 -2.08 13.29 -11.49
CA GLN A 57 -2.88 13.64 -10.32
C GLN A 57 -2.96 15.16 -10.06
N SER A 58 -2.05 15.97 -10.61
CA SER A 58 -2.12 17.44 -10.55
C SER A 58 -3.21 18.01 -11.46
N GLN A 59 -3.60 17.28 -12.50
CA GLN A 59 -4.66 17.65 -13.44
C GLN A 59 -5.98 16.94 -13.11
N GLU A 60 -5.89 15.64 -12.80
CA GLU A 60 -7.00 14.73 -12.62
C GLU A 60 -6.66 13.73 -11.50
N PHE A 61 -7.01 14.07 -10.25
CA PHE A 61 -6.86 13.16 -9.13
C PHE A 61 -8.03 12.17 -9.11
N THR A 62 -7.71 10.92 -9.42
CA THR A 62 -8.61 9.79 -9.16
C THR A 62 -8.23 9.17 -7.82
N ASP A 63 -9.15 9.27 -6.87
CA ASP A 63 -8.98 8.61 -5.59
C ASP A 63 -9.63 7.23 -5.57
N TYR A 64 -8.93 6.23 -6.09
CA TYR A 64 -9.39 4.84 -6.00
C TYR A 64 -9.29 4.24 -4.57
N HIS A 65 -8.86 5.04 -3.60
CA HIS A 65 -8.81 4.73 -2.17
C HIS A 65 -9.73 5.66 -1.36
N PHE A 66 -10.78 6.21 -1.99
CA PHE A 66 -11.62 7.25 -1.39
C PHE A 66 -12.14 6.92 0.01
N LEU A 67 -12.82 5.78 0.17
CA LEU A 67 -13.30 5.33 1.48
C LEU A 67 -12.15 5.08 2.45
N PHE A 68 -11.03 4.58 1.95
CA PHE A 68 -9.84 4.32 2.76
C PHE A 68 -9.25 5.61 3.34
N HIS A 69 -9.20 6.71 2.58
CA HIS A 69 -8.80 8.02 3.12
C HIS A 69 -9.84 8.58 4.12
N LEU A 70 -11.14 8.43 3.85
CA LEU A 70 -12.18 8.92 4.76
C LEU A 70 -12.10 8.24 6.14
N ILE A 71 -11.85 6.93 6.20
CA ILE A 71 -11.75 6.21 7.48
C ILE A 71 -10.47 6.53 8.26
N GLN A 72 -9.47 7.16 7.64
CA GLN A 72 -8.26 7.63 8.31
C GLN A 72 -8.48 8.95 9.04
N ILE A 73 -9.45 9.77 8.62
CA ILE A 73 -9.73 11.09 9.22
C ILE A 73 -9.94 11.02 10.75
N PRO A 74 -10.71 10.08 11.32
CA PRO A 74 -10.84 9.97 12.77
C PRO A 74 -9.50 9.78 13.51
N PHE A 75 -8.51 9.15 12.88
CA PHE A 75 -7.18 8.92 13.46
C PHE A 75 -6.29 10.17 13.40
N LEU A 76 -6.53 11.05 12.44
CA LEU A 76 -5.88 12.37 12.36
C LEU A 76 -6.35 13.33 13.45
N LEU A 77 -7.55 13.11 14.00
CA LEU A 77 -8.13 13.95 15.05
C LEU A 77 -7.70 13.54 16.46
N LEU A 78 -6.99 12.41 16.61
CA LEU A 78 -6.50 11.96 17.91
C LEU A 78 -5.37 12.87 18.41
N PRO A 79 -5.38 13.32 19.68
CA PRO A 79 -4.36 14.20 20.24
C PRO A 79 -3.09 13.41 20.64
N ILE A 80 -2.54 12.64 19.70
CA ILE A 80 -1.35 11.81 19.88
C ILE A 80 -0.37 12.01 18.71
N GLU A 81 0.85 11.48 18.83
CA GLU A 81 1.84 11.56 17.76
C GLU A 81 1.32 10.90 16.47
N GLU A 82 1.55 11.56 15.33
CA GLU A 82 1.07 11.11 14.02
C GLU A 82 1.48 9.68 13.66
N THR A 83 2.72 9.28 13.98
CA THR A 83 3.22 7.93 13.72
C THR A 83 2.48 6.88 14.55
N ILE A 84 2.10 7.22 15.78
CA ILE A 84 1.29 6.36 16.67
C ILE A 84 -0.13 6.26 16.11
N SER A 85 -0.75 7.37 15.69
CA SER A 85 -2.07 7.35 15.03
C SER A 85 -2.10 6.44 13.80
N ILE A 86 -1.08 6.52 12.94
CA ILE A 86 -0.93 5.63 11.78
C ILE A 86 -0.86 4.18 12.23
N LYS A 87 -0.02 3.83 13.21
CA LYS A 87 0.07 2.46 13.71
C LYS A 87 -1.24 1.94 14.30
N ILE A 88 -1.97 2.77 15.05
CA ILE A 88 -3.27 2.37 15.60
C ILE A 88 -4.26 2.10 14.45
N PHE A 89 -4.27 2.93 13.40
CA PHE A 89 -5.08 2.69 12.21
C PHE A 89 -4.75 1.34 11.55
N ILE A 90 -3.46 1.04 11.35
CA ILE A 90 -3.01 -0.23 10.78
C ILE A 90 -3.47 -1.40 11.66
N LEU A 91 -3.23 -1.32 12.97
CA LEU A 91 -3.59 -2.36 13.94
C LEU A 91 -5.10 -2.64 13.96
N ILE A 92 -5.93 -1.60 13.94
CA ILE A 92 -7.39 -1.74 13.90
C ILE A 92 -7.83 -2.33 12.56
N SER A 93 -7.27 -1.87 11.44
CA SER A 93 -7.62 -2.35 10.10
C SER A 93 -7.27 -3.84 9.93
N ILE A 94 -6.06 -4.25 10.30
CA ILE A 94 -5.63 -5.65 10.18
C ILE A 94 -6.35 -6.57 11.18
N THR A 95 -6.66 -6.09 12.38
CA THR A 95 -7.45 -6.87 13.36
C THR A 95 -8.89 -7.05 12.89
N ASN A 96 -9.49 -6.04 12.24
CA ASN A 96 -10.81 -6.17 11.64
C ASN A 96 -10.82 -7.19 10.50
N LEU A 97 -9.80 -7.18 9.62
CA LEU A 97 -9.64 -8.22 8.60
C LEU A 97 -9.54 -9.61 9.23
N LEU A 98 -8.66 -9.77 10.21
CA LEU A 98 -8.47 -11.03 10.94
C LEU A 98 -9.78 -11.52 11.58
N TYR A 99 -10.55 -10.61 12.19
CA TYR A 99 -11.86 -10.91 12.75
C TYR A 99 -12.82 -11.43 11.67
N GLN A 100 -12.94 -10.76 10.51
CA GLN A 100 -13.86 -11.19 9.46
C GLN A 100 -13.47 -12.56 8.89
N VAL A 101 -12.18 -12.76 8.61
CA VAL A 101 -11.64 -14.04 8.10
C VAL A 101 -11.89 -15.17 9.10
N THR A 102 -11.55 -14.96 10.36
CA THR A 102 -11.71 -15.97 11.41
C THR A 102 -13.18 -16.25 11.67
N LYS A 103 -14.05 -15.23 11.64
CA LYS A 103 -15.49 -15.40 11.81
C LYS A 103 -16.11 -16.16 10.64
N TYR A 104 -15.69 -15.88 9.41
CA TYR A 104 -16.09 -16.63 8.22
C TYR A 104 -15.70 -18.11 8.36
N LEU A 105 -14.42 -18.39 8.60
CA LEU A 105 -13.92 -19.77 8.74
C LEU A 105 -14.54 -20.53 9.92
N ASN A 106 -14.76 -19.88 11.07
CA ASN A 106 -15.42 -20.54 12.20
C ASN A 106 -16.91 -20.85 11.94
N THR A 107 -17.54 -20.17 10.99
CA THR A 107 -18.93 -20.45 10.60
C THR A 107 -18.99 -21.63 9.63
N GLU A 108 -18.09 -21.65 8.64
CA GLU A 108 -18.05 -22.70 7.60
C GLU A 108 -17.31 -23.97 8.04
N SER A 109 -16.37 -23.87 8.98
CA SER A 109 -15.50 -24.96 9.46
C SER A 109 -15.38 -24.94 10.99
N PRO A 110 -16.45 -25.30 11.72
CA PRO A 110 -16.50 -25.18 13.18
C PRO A 110 -15.53 -26.09 13.94
N ASN A 111 -14.95 -27.09 13.27
CA ASN A 111 -13.99 -28.02 13.86
C ASN A 111 -12.57 -27.43 13.97
N VAL A 112 -12.30 -26.31 13.32
CA VAL A 112 -11.00 -25.64 13.39
C VAL A 112 -11.00 -24.63 14.55
N SER A 113 -9.99 -24.75 15.40
CA SER A 113 -9.74 -23.82 16.50
C SER A 113 -9.47 -22.41 15.97
N PRO A 114 -10.17 -21.39 16.49
CA PRO A 114 -9.88 -19.99 16.19
C PRO A 114 -8.42 -19.59 16.47
N TYR A 115 -7.76 -20.22 17.45
CA TYR A 115 -6.34 -19.95 17.73
C TYR A 115 -5.43 -20.41 16.59
N LEU A 116 -5.69 -21.57 15.99
CA LEU A 116 -4.90 -22.05 14.86
C LEU A 116 -5.09 -21.13 13.65
N ILE A 117 -6.32 -20.72 13.36
CA ILE A 117 -6.63 -19.75 12.29
C ILE A 117 -5.85 -18.47 12.51
N VAL A 118 -5.94 -17.87 13.71
CA VAL A 118 -5.27 -16.61 14.02
C VAL A 118 -3.75 -16.72 13.93
N ILE A 119 -3.16 -17.72 14.59
CA ILE A 119 -1.70 -17.90 14.59
C ILE A 119 -1.21 -18.15 13.17
N PHE A 120 -1.92 -18.96 12.38
CA PHE A 120 -1.52 -19.25 11.01
C PHE A 120 -1.74 -18.06 10.07
N PHE A 121 -2.77 -17.25 10.26
CA PHE A 121 -2.98 -16.01 9.49
C PHE A 121 -1.80 -15.03 9.68
N ILE A 122 -1.26 -14.95 10.91
CA ILE A 122 -0.18 -14.02 11.27
C ILE A 122 1.21 -14.62 10.97
N LEU A 123 1.40 -15.93 11.13
CA LEU A 123 2.73 -16.54 11.10
C LEU A 123 2.90 -17.61 10.03
N GLY A 124 1.85 -17.91 9.26
CA GLY A 124 1.92 -18.86 8.15
C GLY A 124 2.66 -18.32 6.92
N SER A 125 2.94 -17.01 6.87
CA SER A 125 3.86 -16.41 5.91
C SER A 125 4.36 -15.06 6.41
N VAL A 126 5.67 -14.96 6.65
CA VAL A 126 6.32 -13.70 7.06
C VAL A 126 6.14 -12.62 6.00
N LEU A 127 6.15 -13.00 4.71
CA LEU A 127 5.93 -12.07 3.61
C LEU A 127 4.50 -11.51 3.61
N PHE A 128 3.50 -12.38 3.72
CA PHE A 128 2.10 -11.95 3.82
C PHE A 128 1.91 -10.99 4.99
N THR A 129 2.44 -11.34 6.16
CA THR A 129 2.33 -10.53 7.38
C THR A 129 3.02 -9.17 7.25
N GLY A 130 4.22 -9.13 6.69
CA GLY A 130 4.92 -7.86 6.43
C GLY A 130 4.09 -6.95 5.52
N ARG A 131 3.52 -7.50 4.45
CA ARG A 131 2.68 -6.73 3.50
C ARG A 131 1.36 -6.25 4.11
N MET A 132 0.71 -7.06 4.95
CA MET A 132 -0.49 -6.62 5.67
C MET A 132 -0.16 -5.51 6.67
N LEU A 133 1.03 -5.53 7.29
CA LEU A 133 1.49 -4.48 8.20
C LEU A 133 1.82 -3.14 7.51
N PHE A 134 1.89 -3.09 6.18
CA PHE A 134 2.01 -1.81 5.45
C PHE A 134 0.76 -0.95 5.56
N GLY A 135 -0.38 -1.54 5.96
CA GLY A 135 -1.55 -0.74 6.33
C GLY A 135 -2.38 -0.21 5.17
N ARG A 136 -2.25 -0.80 3.97
CA ARG A 136 -2.80 -0.23 2.73
C ARG A 136 -4.29 -0.53 2.53
N GLY A 137 -4.86 0.02 1.45
CA GLY A 137 -6.28 -0.11 1.10
C GLY A 137 -6.76 -1.56 0.93
N ASN A 138 -5.87 -2.50 0.62
CA ASN A 138 -6.19 -3.93 0.54
C ASN A 138 -6.76 -4.49 1.86
N LEU A 139 -6.35 -3.99 3.03
CA LEU A 139 -6.89 -4.40 4.32
C LEU A 139 -8.39 -4.10 4.45
N LEU A 140 -8.78 -2.88 4.07
CA LEU A 140 -10.18 -2.45 4.10
C LEU A 140 -11.00 -3.24 3.08
N PHE A 141 -10.48 -3.39 1.86
CA PHE A 141 -11.14 -4.16 0.82
C PHE A 141 -11.40 -5.59 1.25
N PHE A 142 -10.39 -6.29 1.77
CA PHE A 142 -10.57 -7.67 2.22
C PHE A 142 -11.48 -7.78 3.43
N THR A 143 -11.49 -6.78 4.31
CA THR A 143 -12.46 -6.73 5.42
C THR A 143 -13.90 -6.69 4.89
N LEU A 144 -14.18 -5.84 3.90
CA LEU A 144 -15.49 -5.75 3.25
C LEU A 144 -15.81 -7.03 2.45
N TYR A 145 -14.85 -7.56 1.72
CA TYR A 145 -14.97 -8.80 0.95
C TYR A 145 -15.40 -9.98 1.83
N PHE A 146 -14.73 -10.23 2.96
CA PHE A 146 -15.11 -11.32 3.86
C PHE A 146 -16.40 -11.01 4.63
N ALA A 147 -16.70 -9.74 4.91
CA ALA A 147 -17.99 -9.36 5.47
C ALA A 147 -19.14 -9.71 4.52
N ILE A 148 -18.98 -9.46 3.21
CA ILE A 148 -19.92 -9.82 2.15
C ILE A 148 -20.08 -11.34 2.06
N LEU A 149 -18.98 -12.10 2.01
CA LEU A 149 -19.03 -13.56 1.94
C LEU A 149 -19.76 -14.18 3.14
N ARG A 150 -19.54 -13.66 4.35
CA ARG A 150 -20.22 -14.12 5.57
C ARG A 150 -21.74 -13.93 5.50
N ILE A 151 -22.21 -12.91 4.79
CA ILE A 151 -23.63 -12.61 4.64
C ILE A 151 -24.17 -12.98 3.26
N TRP A 152 -23.47 -13.82 2.49
CA TRP A 152 -23.79 -14.19 1.11
C TRP A 152 -25.08 -15.04 1.02
N ASN A 153 -26.21 -14.39 1.25
CA ASN A 153 -27.52 -14.99 1.40
C ASN A 153 -28.62 -14.02 0.93
N ILE A 154 -29.70 -14.58 0.37
CA ILE A 154 -30.84 -13.81 -0.14
C ILE A 154 -31.51 -12.92 0.92
N LYS A 155 -31.35 -13.23 2.21
CA LYS A 155 -31.87 -12.40 3.31
C LYS A 155 -31.13 -11.07 3.49
N HIS A 156 -29.93 -10.95 2.94
CA HIS A 156 -29.03 -9.80 3.18
C HIS A 156 -28.73 -8.99 1.92
N LEU A 157 -29.55 -9.08 0.86
CA LEU A 157 -29.32 -8.38 -0.41
C LEU A 157 -29.03 -6.88 -0.24
N LYS A 158 -29.75 -6.17 0.64
CA LYS A 158 -29.51 -4.74 0.89
C LYS A 158 -28.08 -4.47 1.38
N TRP A 159 -27.59 -5.31 2.28
CA TRP A 159 -26.23 -5.19 2.82
C TRP A 159 -25.17 -5.63 1.82
N ILE A 160 -25.43 -6.67 1.02
CA ILE A 160 -24.54 -7.09 -0.06
C ILE A 160 -24.38 -5.96 -1.07
N PHE A 161 -25.48 -5.34 -1.51
CA PHE A 161 -25.45 -4.16 -2.38
C PHE A 161 -24.58 -3.05 -1.79
N PHE A 162 -24.83 -2.66 -0.54
CA PHE A 162 -24.13 -1.55 0.11
C PHE A 162 -22.64 -1.83 0.34
N LEU A 163 -22.29 -3.03 0.78
CA LEU A 163 -20.89 -3.41 0.99
C LEU A 163 -20.14 -3.57 -0.34
N SER A 164 -20.78 -4.11 -1.38
CA SER A 164 -20.20 -4.18 -2.73
C SER A 164 -19.96 -2.78 -3.30
N PHE A 165 -20.88 -1.84 -3.06
CA PHE A 165 -20.70 -0.42 -3.36
C PHE A 165 -19.47 0.17 -2.66
N LEU A 166 -19.37 0.00 -1.34
CA LEU A 166 -18.24 0.51 -0.55
C LEU A 166 -16.90 -0.16 -0.92
N SER A 167 -16.94 -1.41 -1.41
CA SER A 167 -15.73 -2.11 -1.82
C SER A 167 -15.00 -1.42 -2.97
N VAL A 168 -15.74 -0.79 -3.89
CA VAL A 168 -15.16 0.00 -5.00
C VAL A 168 -14.38 1.21 -4.47
N TRP A 169 -14.93 1.87 -3.44
CA TRP A 169 -14.32 3.05 -2.84
C TRP A 169 -13.14 2.71 -1.93
N SER A 170 -12.98 1.43 -1.55
CA SER A 170 -11.92 1.01 -0.63
C SER A 170 -10.57 0.79 -1.31
N TYR A 171 -10.54 0.18 -2.49
CA TYR A 171 -9.31 -0.28 -3.14
C TYR A 171 -9.55 -0.67 -4.61
N SER A 172 -8.50 -0.59 -5.44
CA SER A 172 -8.54 -1.00 -6.84
C SER A 172 -8.74 -2.51 -7.07
N GLY A 173 -8.62 -3.33 -6.02
CA GLY A 173 -8.85 -4.77 -6.05
C GLY A 173 -10.33 -5.22 -6.10
N PHE A 174 -11.30 -4.29 -6.16
CA PHE A 174 -12.73 -4.64 -6.22
C PHE A 174 -13.16 -5.64 -7.32
N PRO A 175 -12.49 -5.76 -8.49
CA PRO A 175 -12.84 -6.79 -9.47
C PRO A 175 -12.74 -8.21 -8.90
N PHE A 176 -11.95 -8.42 -7.85
CA PHE A 176 -11.82 -9.71 -7.19
C PHE A 176 -13.15 -10.19 -6.57
N LEU A 177 -13.98 -9.27 -6.06
CA LEU A 177 -15.32 -9.58 -5.56
C LEU A 177 -16.25 -10.04 -6.68
N PHE A 178 -16.17 -9.40 -7.85
CA PHE A 178 -16.92 -9.80 -9.04
C PHE A 178 -16.57 -11.24 -9.45
N PHE A 179 -15.28 -11.55 -9.60
CA PHE A 179 -14.84 -12.89 -10.01
C PHE A 179 -15.21 -13.96 -8.99
N THR A 180 -15.09 -13.66 -7.69
CA THR A 180 -15.52 -14.57 -6.63
C THR A 180 -17.01 -14.88 -6.73
N GLY A 181 -17.85 -13.85 -6.84
CA GLY A 181 -19.29 -14.02 -6.99
C GLY A 181 -19.68 -14.78 -8.26
N LEU A 182 -18.97 -14.53 -9.37
CA LEU A 182 -19.15 -15.24 -10.63
C LEU A 182 -18.83 -16.74 -10.49
N PHE A 183 -17.72 -17.09 -9.84
CA PHE A 183 -17.36 -18.49 -9.63
C PHE A 183 -18.31 -19.19 -8.67
N ILE A 184 -18.80 -18.52 -7.62
CA ILE A 184 -19.86 -19.07 -6.75
C ILE A 184 -21.12 -19.34 -7.58
N LEU A 185 -21.52 -18.42 -8.45
CA LEU A 185 -22.68 -18.59 -9.33
C LEU A 185 -22.51 -19.77 -10.29
N ILE A 186 -21.32 -19.94 -10.89
CA ILE A 186 -21.02 -21.07 -11.79
C ILE A 186 -21.13 -22.39 -11.03
N LEU A 187 -20.58 -22.48 -9.81
CA LEU A 187 -20.60 -23.71 -9.01
C LEU A 187 -21.99 -24.05 -8.46
N GLN A 188 -22.79 -23.05 -8.10
CA GLN A 188 -24.06 -23.22 -7.40
C GLN A 188 -25.23 -22.64 -8.21
N ASN A 189 -25.22 -22.83 -9.53
CA ASN A 189 -26.11 -22.18 -10.49
C ASN A 189 -27.61 -22.35 -10.16
N ASN A 190 -28.13 -21.44 -9.33
CA ASN A 190 -29.51 -21.43 -8.88
C ASN A 190 -30.04 -19.99 -8.83
N LYS A 191 -31.38 -19.86 -8.74
CA LYS A 191 -32.05 -18.55 -8.79
C LYS A 191 -31.63 -17.62 -7.66
N GLU A 192 -31.30 -18.15 -6.48
CA GLU A 192 -30.88 -17.34 -5.32
C GLU A 192 -29.49 -16.78 -5.53
N GLN A 193 -28.52 -17.62 -5.93
CA GLN A 193 -27.15 -17.21 -6.21
C GLN A 193 -27.09 -16.19 -7.34
N ARG A 194 -27.94 -16.34 -8.37
CA ARG A 194 -28.07 -15.34 -9.44
C ARG A 194 -28.52 -13.98 -8.91
N LYS A 195 -29.51 -13.94 -8.02
CA LYS A 195 -29.98 -12.70 -7.39
C LYS A 195 -28.90 -12.05 -6.52
N ILE A 196 -28.19 -12.84 -5.73
CA ILE A 196 -27.10 -12.34 -4.86
C ILE A 196 -25.96 -11.77 -5.71
N PHE A 197 -25.51 -12.51 -6.73
CA PHE A 197 -24.48 -12.06 -7.66
C PHE A 197 -24.88 -10.75 -8.36
N LEU A 198 -26.08 -10.69 -8.95
CA LEU A 198 -26.58 -9.48 -9.61
C LEU A 198 -26.65 -8.30 -8.64
N THR A 199 -27.07 -8.53 -7.39
CA THR A 199 -27.12 -7.47 -6.37
C THR A 199 -25.72 -6.93 -6.05
N SER A 200 -24.73 -7.81 -5.93
CA SER A 200 -23.32 -7.42 -5.75
C SER A 200 -22.80 -6.62 -6.96
N VAL A 201 -23.09 -7.07 -8.18
CA VAL A 201 -22.71 -6.38 -9.43
C VAL A 201 -23.34 -5.00 -9.51
N ILE A 202 -24.63 -4.87 -9.21
CA ILE A 202 -25.33 -3.57 -9.19
C ILE A 202 -24.69 -2.66 -8.13
N GLY A 203 -24.33 -3.19 -6.95
CA GLY A 203 -23.56 -2.45 -5.94
C GLY A 203 -22.23 -1.92 -6.48
N ILE A 204 -21.45 -2.77 -7.14
CA ILE A 204 -20.17 -2.38 -7.78
C ILE A 204 -20.40 -1.28 -8.84
N ILE A 205 -21.40 -1.44 -9.71
CA ILE A 205 -21.73 -0.45 -10.75
C ILE A 205 -22.10 0.89 -10.12
N PHE A 206 -22.94 0.89 -9.08
CA PHE A 206 -23.29 2.11 -8.35
C PHE A 206 -22.05 2.72 -7.68
N GLY A 207 -21.16 1.91 -7.12
CA GLY A 207 -19.91 2.36 -6.52
C GLY A 207 -19.04 3.08 -7.54
N LEU A 208 -18.97 2.56 -8.77
CA LEU A 208 -18.24 3.19 -9.87
C LEU A 208 -18.92 4.47 -10.38
N VAL A 209 -20.24 4.48 -10.54
CA VAL A 209 -20.98 5.62 -11.12
C VAL A 209 -21.11 6.79 -10.15
N ILE A 210 -21.33 6.52 -8.86
CA ILE A 210 -21.49 7.54 -7.81
C ILE A 210 -20.11 7.98 -7.25
N HIS A 211 -19.01 7.37 -7.71
CA HIS A 211 -17.68 7.73 -7.27
C HIS A 211 -17.43 9.24 -7.47
N PRO A 212 -16.88 9.96 -6.48
CA PRO A 212 -16.67 11.42 -6.59
C PRO A 212 -15.82 11.85 -7.79
N SER A 213 -14.91 10.98 -8.24
CA SER A 213 -14.08 11.23 -9.43
C SER A 213 -14.76 10.92 -10.77
N PHE A 214 -16.05 10.54 -10.83
CA PHE A 214 -16.72 10.14 -12.07
C PHE A 214 -16.69 11.24 -13.15
N PRO A 215 -16.28 10.94 -14.41
CA PRO A 215 -15.88 9.62 -14.97
C PRO A 215 -14.36 9.34 -14.95
N PHE A 216 -13.53 10.23 -14.40
CA PHE A 216 -12.07 10.17 -14.49
C PHE A 216 -11.45 8.92 -13.85
N GLN A 217 -12.14 8.27 -12.90
CA GLN A 217 -11.62 7.05 -12.27
C GLN A 217 -11.36 5.91 -13.22
N PHE A 218 -12.05 5.83 -14.36
CA PHE A 218 -11.76 4.77 -15.33
C PHE A 218 -10.34 4.89 -15.90
N LYS A 219 -9.87 6.12 -16.15
CA LYS A 219 -8.49 6.39 -16.55
C LYS A 219 -7.51 6.02 -15.42
N GLY A 220 -7.83 6.40 -14.18
CA GLY A 220 -7.02 6.03 -13.01
C GLY A 220 -6.90 4.52 -12.82
N TYR A 221 -8.02 3.78 -12.87
CA TYR A 221 -8.04 2.32 -12.81
C TYR A 221 -7.30 1.68 -13.98
N PHE A 222 -7.39 2.24 -15.19
CA PHE A 222 -6.65 1.72 -16.33
C PHE A 222 -5.13 1.86 -16.12
N ILE A 223 -4.66 3.00 -15.62
CA ILE A 223 -3.24 3.20 -15.29
C ILE A 223 -2.81 2.20 -14.20
N GLU A 224 -3.55 2.10 -13.11
CA GLU A 224 -3.18 1.29 -11.93
C GLU A 224 -3.31 -0.23 -12.16
N LEU A 225 -4.33 -0.69 -12.89
CA LEU A 225 -4.59 -2.12 -13.07
C LEU A 225 -3.94 -2.68 -14.34
N VAL A 226 -3.91 -1.89 -15.42
CA VAL A 226 -3.45 -2.36 -16.74
C VAL A 226 -2.03 -1.89 -17.02
N ILE A 227 -1.79 -0.56 -17.05
CA ILE A 227 -0.48 -0.03 -17.43
C ILE A 227 0.59 -0.41 -16.40
N GLN A 228 0.26 -0.41 -15.11
CA GLN A 228 1.20 -0.81 -14.08
C GLN A 228 1.58 -2.29 -14.12
N SER A 229 0.68 -3.15 -14.59
CA SER A 229 0.97 -4.57 -14.82
C SER A 229 1.86 -4.79 -16.05
N PHE A 230 1.84 -3.84 -17.00
CA PHE A 230 2.60 -3.88 -18.26
C PHE A 230 3.25 -2.51 -18.52
N PRO A 231 4.25 -2.12 -17.71
CA PRO A 231 4.80 -0.76 -17.77
C PRO A 231 5.48 -0.51 -19.12
N PRO A 232 5.36 0.71 -19.69
CA PRO A 232 6.04 1.07 -20.93
C PRO A 232 7.56 0.94 -20.82
N PRO A 233 8.27 0.65 -21.93
CA PRO A 233 9.73 0.57 -21.94
C PRO A 233 10.38 1.84 -21.37
N GLY A 234 11.41 1.66 -20.55
CA GLY A 234 12.16 2.77 -19.95
C GLY A 234 11.52 3.40 -18.72
N VAL A 235 10.27 3.08 -18.37
CA VAL A 235 9.68 3.48 -17.08
C VAL A 235 10.22 2.59 -15.97
N GLU A 236 10.63 3.20 -14.87
CA GLU A 236 11.08 2.47 -13.67
C GLU A 236 9.96 1.58 -13.12
N ALA A 237 10.26 0.29 -12.98
CA ALA A 237 9.35 -0.64 -12.33
C ALA A 237 9.36 -0.40 -10.82
N ILE A 238 8.18 -0.28 -10.22
CA ILE A 238 8.05 -0.24 -8.77
C ILE A 238 8.38 -1.64 -8.22
N ALA A 239 9.21 -1.70 -7.19
CA ALA A 239 9.74 -2.96 -6.63
C ALA A 239 8.65 -4.00 -6.30
N GLU A 240 7.45 -3.55 -5.95
CA GLU A 240 6.32 -4.42 -5.60
C GLU A 240 5.61 -5.06 -6.79
N TRP A 241 5.81 -4.49 -7.97
CA TRP A 241 5.31 -5.01 -9.23
C TRP A 241 6.34 -5.87 -9.94
N LEU A 242 7.55 -5.98 -9.37
CA LEU A 242 8.50 -6.98 -9.79
C LEU A 242 8.10 -8.36 -9.29
N PRO A 243 8.46 -9.42 -10.02
CA PRO A 243 8.21 -10.78 -9.59
C PRO A 243 8.99 -11.09 -8.31
N PRO A 244 8.40 -11.83 -7.36
CA PRO A 244 9.11 -12.30 -6.18
C PRO A 244 10.25 -13.22 -6.60
N THR A 245 11.37 -13.15 -5.87
CA THR A 245 12.45 -14.12 -6.07
C THR A 245 11.97 -15.53 -5.69
N ARG A 246 12.66 -16.56 -6.20
CA ARG A 246 12.35 -17.96 -5.88
C ARG A 246 12.33 -18.21 -4.38
N ASP A 247 13.28 -17.62 -3.66
CA ASP A 247 13.39 -17.76 -2.20
C ASP A 247 12.19 -17.14 -1.49
N ILE A 248 11.74 -15.96 -1.95
CA ILE A 248 10.56 -15.28 -1.40
C ILE A 248 9.30 -16.12 -1.62
N LEU A 249 9.13 -16.72 -2.80
CA LEU A 249 7.99 -17.61 -3.09
C LEU A 249 8.01 -18.87 -2.20
N ILE A 250 9.16 -19.54 -2.10
CA ILE A 250 9.29 -20.76 -1.31
C ILE A 250 9.03 -20.45 0.16
N LEU A 251 9.71 -19.44 0.73
CA LEU A 251 9.54 -19.06 2.13
C LEU A 251 8.11 -18.56 2.42
N GLY A 252 7.47 -17.94 1.44
CA GLY A 252 6.10 -17.46 1.53
C GLY A 252 5.05 -18.56 1.61
N PHE A 253 5.28 -19.73 0.98
CA PHE A 253 4.34 -20.85 0.96
C PHE A 253 4.77 -22.07 1.77
N LEU A 254 6.02 -22.13 2.24
CA LEU A 254 6.57 -23.30 2.95
C LEU A 254 5.69 -23.77 4.13
N PRO A 255 5.16 -22.89 5.01
CA PRO A 255 4.28 -23.34 6.09
C PRO A 255 2.92 -23.87 5.62
N MET A 256 2.46 -23.46 4.42
CA MET A 256 1.20 -23.92 3.84
C MET A 256 1.29 -25.28 3.18
N LEU A 257 2.42 -25.60 2.55
CA LEU A 257 2.56 -26.82 1.74
C LEU A 257 2.18 -28.11 2.50
N PRO A 258 2.62 -28.35 3.75
CA PRO A 258 2.21 -29.54 4.50
C PRO A 258 0.68 -29.59 4.72
N LEU A 259 0.05 -28.47 5.06
CA LEU A 259 -1.40 -28.42 5.27
C LEU A 259 -2.18 -28.60 3.97
N LEU A 260 -1.67 -28.04 2.87
CA LEU A 260 -2.25 -28.21 1.54
C LEU A 260 -2.21 -29.68 1.12
N LEU A 261 -1.07 -30.35 1.31
CA LEU A 261 -0.92 -31.78 1.02
C LEU A 261 -1.84 -32.64 1.90
N LEU A 262 -1.99 -32.30 3.19
CA LEU A 262 -2.94 -32.97 4.08
C LEU A 262 -4.39 -32.82 3.59
N VAL A 263 -4.79 -31.63 3.16
CA VAL A 263 -6.12 -31.38 2.58
C VAL A 263 -6.36 -32.24 1.34
N PHE A 264 -5.40 -32.30 0.41
CA PHE A 264 -5.52 -33.15 -0.78
C PHE A 264 -5.50 -34.64 -0.47
N ARG A 265 -4.71 -35.09 0.51
CA ARG A 265 -4.73 -36.48 0.98
C ARG A 265 -6.09 -36.83 1.58
N ASP A 266 -6.63 -35.96 2.43
CA ASP A 266 -7.91 -36.19 3.09
C ASP A 266 -9.09 -36.18 2.11
N LYS A 267 -8.92 -35.55 0.93
CA LYS A 267 -9.86 -35.63 -0.21
C LYS A 267 -10.12 -37.06 -0.67
N ILE A 268 -9.11 -37.93 -0.58
CA ILE A 268 -9.25 -39.35 -0.94
C ILE A 268 -10.38 -40.00 -0.13
N TYR A 269 -10.64 -39.48 1.08
CA TYR A 269 -11.63 -40.01 2.02
C TYR A 269 -12.84 -39.08 2.22
N ASN A 270 -12.79 -37.82 1.76
CA ASN A 270 -13.80 -36.81 2.05
C ASN A 270 -14.03 -35.87 0.86
N ASN A 271 -15.25 -35.40 0.68
CA ASN A 271 -15.53 -34.34 -0.29
C ASN A 271 -15.04 -32.98 0.23
N PHE A 272 -14.51 -32.16 -0.68
CA PHE A 272 -14.19 -30.77 -0.39
C PHE A 272 -15.43 -29.94 -0.12
N HIS A 273 -15.27 -28.90 0.70
CA HIS A 273 -16.29 -27.87 0.86
C HIS A 273 -16.58 -27.24 -0.51
N PRO A 274 -17.82 -27.18 -1.02
CA PRO A 274 -18.10 -26.79 -2.40
C PRO A 274 -17.54 -25.41 -2.78
N GLN A 275 -17.68 -24.43 -1.91
CA GLN A 275 -17.18 -23.06 -2.16
C GLN A 275 -15.65 -22.96 -2.08
N SER A 276 -14.98 -23.95 -1.48
CA SER A 276 -13.52 -23.94 -1.37
C SER A 276 -12.82 -23.99 -2.73
N PHE A 277 -13.46 -24.60 -3.74
CA PHE A 277 -12.95 -24.61 -5.12
C PHE A 277 -12.79 -23.20 -5.71
N VAL A 278 -13.63 -22.24 -5.31
CA VAL A 278 -13.48 -20.84 -5.74
C VAL A 278 -12.15 -20.28 -5.24
N PHE A 279 -11.83 -20.48 -3.96
CA PHE A 279 -10.58 -20.00 -3.38
C PHE A 279 -9.36 -20.78 -3.90
N LEU A 280 -9.49 -22.08 -4.18
CA LEU A 280 -8.41 -22.83 -4.84
C LEU A 280 -8.12 -22.26 -6.23
N PHE A 281 -9.15 -22.06 -7.05
CA PHE A 281 -9.01 -21.52 -8.40
C PHE A 281 -8.42 -20.12 -8.40
N LEU A 282 -8.98 -19.21 -7.58
CA LEU A 282 -8.45 -17.85 -7.43
C LEU A 282 -7.02 -17.85 -6.87
N GLY A 283 -6.72 -18.74 -5.93
CA GLY A 283 -5.37 -18.90 -5.38
C GLY A 283 -4.34 -19.29 -6.44
N ILE A 284 -4.68 -20.26 -7.29
CA ILE A 284 -3.85 -20.69 -8.44
C ILE A 284 -3.71 -19.57 -9.47
N LEU A 285 -4.81 -18.93 -9.85
CA LEU A 285 -4.80 -17.82 -10.81
C LEU A 285 -3.91 -16.68 -10.32
N CYS A 286 -4.08 -16.27 -9.07
CA CYS A 286 -3.22 -15.28 -8.44
C CYS A 286 -1.78 -15.74 -8.30
N LEU A 287 -1.51 -17.04 -8.09
CA LEU A 287 -0.13 -17.54 -8.01
C LEU A 287 0.57 -17.44 -9.37
N VAL A 288 -0.12 -17.75 -10.47
CA VAL A 288 0.41 -17.60 -11.83
C VAL A 288 0.78 -16.14 -12.09
N PHE A 289 -0.11 -15.21 -11.75
CA PHE A 289 0.18 -13.78 -11.88
C PHE A 289 1.16 -13.24 -10.83
N ALA A 290 1.29 -13.89 -9.68
CA ALA A 290 2.33 -13.56 -8.71
C ALA A 290 3.72 -13.82 -9.27
N GLY A 291 3.86 -14.73 -10.25
CA GLY A 291 5.07 -14.87 -11.06
C GLY A 291 5.45 -13.62 -11.86
N ALA A 292 4.55 -12.63 -11.98
CA ALA A 292 4.82 -11.32 -12.56
C ALA A 292 4.88 -10.19 -11.52
N SER A 293 4.20 -10.29 -10.37
CA SER A 293 4.09 -9.21 -9.39
C SER A 293 3.98 -9.70 -7.93
N MET A 294 4.82 -9.17 -7.03
CA MET A 294 4.73 -9.42 -5.59
C MET A 294 3.40 -8.97 -4.98
N ARG A 295 2.72 -7.98 -5.54
CA ARG A 295 1.41 -7.51 -5.04
C ARG A 295 0.33 -8.58 -5.12
N ILE A 296 0.43 -9.50 -6.07
CA ILE A 296 -0.56 -10.56 -6.27
C ILE A 296 -0.29 -11.77 -5.36
N PHE A 297 0.92 -11.89 -4.82
CA PHE A 297 1.28 -12.92 -3.85
C PHE A 297 0.35 -12.93 -2.64
N GLU A 298 0.05 -11.75 -2.07
CA GLU A 298 -0.77 -11.65 -0.85
C GLU A 298 -2.20 -12.15 -1.08
N MET A 299 -2.74 -11.92 -2.29
CA MET A 299 -4.04 -12.40 -2.73
C MET A 299 -4.01 -13.93 -2.86
N SER A 300 -2.99 -14.46 -3.53
CA SER A 300 -2.80 -15.90 -3.71
C SER A 300 -2.70 -16.63 -2.37
N TRP A 301 -1.83 -16.14 -1.47
CA TRP A 301 -1.64 -16.70 -0.15
C TRP A 301 -2.96 -16.70 0.64
N LEU A 302 -3.68 -15.57 0.67
CA LEU A 302 -4.94 -15.48 1.38
C LEU A 302 -6.00 -16.45 0.83
N MET A 303 -6.06 -16.64 -0.49
CA MET A 303 -7.00 -17.61 -1.08
C MET A 303 -6.64 -19.05 -0.74
N PHE A 304 -5.36 -19.43 -0.80
CA PHE A 304 -4.91 -20.75 -0.32
C PHE A 304 -5.18 -20.96 1.17
N PHE A 305 -5.03 -19.90 1.98
CA PHE A 305 -5.35 -19.94 3.40
C PHE A 305 -6.82 -20.31 3.61
N ILE A 306 -7.74 -19.61 2.94
CA ILE A 306 -9.17 -19.93 3.03
C ILE A 306 -9.46 -21.35 2.52
N PHE A 307 -8.89 -21.75 1.38
CA PHE A 307 -9.07 -23.10 0.84
C PHE A 307 -8.66 -24.18 1.85
N ILE A 308 -7.47 -24.04 2.45
CA ILE A 308 -6.95 -25.00 3.42
C ILE A 308 -7.89 -25.09 4.62
N PHE A 309 -8.23 -23.95 5.24
CA PHE A 309 -8.98 -23.93 6.49
C PHE A 309 -10.47 -24.29 6.35
N LEU A 310 -11.04 -24.21 5.14
CA LEU A 310 -12.36 -24.75 4.85
C LEU A 310 -12.40 -26.28 4.74
N ASN A 311 -11.27 -26.93 4.47
CA ASN A 311 -11.22 -28.36 4.18
C ASN A 311 -10.44 -29.19 5.21
N ILE A 312 -9.62 -28.55 6.03
CA ILE A 312 -8.69 -29.25 6.92
C ILE A 312 -9.43 -29.94 8.09
N LYS A 313 -9.08 -31.20 8.33
CA LYS A 313 -9.64 -32.00 9.44
C LYS A 313 -8.52 -32.49 10.35
N ILE A 314 -8.13 -31.66 11.31
CA ILE A 314 -7.08 -32.00 12.28
C ILE A 314 -7.70 -32.12 13.67
N PRO A 315 -7.41 -33.17 14.46
CA PRO A 315 -7.84 -33.24 15.85
C PRO A 315 -7.31 -32.05 16.68
N HIS A 316 -8.12 -31.51 17.60
CA HIS A 316 -7.76 -30.29 18.37
C HIS A 316 -6.37 -30.32 19.04
N LYS A 317 -5.92 -31.48 19.54
CA LYS A 317 -4.59 -31.65 20.13
C LYS A 317 -3.45 -31.30 19.17
N PHE A 318 -3.59 -31.69 17.89
CA PHE A 318 -2.60 -31.41 16.86
C PHE A 318 -2.72 -29.98 16.35
N GLN A 319 -3.92 -29.40 16.33
CA GLN A 319 -4.08 -27.98 15.99
C GLN A 319 -3.34 -27.07 16.98
N LEU A 320 -3.43 -27.37 18.28
CA LEU A 320 -2.69 -26.65 19.31
C LEU A 320 -1.18 -26.82 19.12
N LEU A 321 -0.71 -28.05 18.90
CA LEU A 321 0.71 -28.33 18.65
C LEU A 321 1.24 -27.57 17.43
N ILE A 322 0.52 -27.59 16.31
CA ILE A 322 0.88 -26.85 15.09
C ILE A 322 0.93 -25.35 15.38
N GLY A 323 -0.05 -24.81 16.10
CA GLY A 323 -0.06 -23.40 16.49
C GLY A 323 1.16 -23.01 17.34
N ILE A 324 1.52 -23.83 18.34
CA ILE A 324 2.69 -23.61 19.19
C ILE A 324 3.98 -23.71 18.37
N MET A 325 4.13 -24.75 17.54
CA MET A 325 5.31 -24.91 16.68
C MET A 325 5.48 -23.73 15.73
N LEU A 326 4.38 -23.30 15.08
CA LEU A 326 4.40 -22.17 14.18
C LEU A 326 4.78 -20.89 14.93
N PHE A 327 4.24 -20.67 16.13
CA PHE A 327 4.60 -19.53 16.96
C PHE A 327 6.10 -19.53 17.33
N VAL A 328 6.60 -20.63 17.88
CA VAL A 328 8.01 -20.75 18.33
C VAL A 328 8.99 -20.54 17.17
N ILE A 329 8.68 -21.07 15.98
CA ILE A 329 9.58 -21.00 14.82
C ILE A 329 9.44 -19.67 14.08
N GLN A 330 8.22 -19.27 13.72
CA GLN A 330 7.99 -18.16 12.80
C GLN A 330 7.92 -16.79 13.49
N PHE A 331 7.55 -16.71 14.77
CA PHE A 331 7.47 -15.41 15.45
C PHE A 331 8.84 -14.70 15.54
N PRO A 332 9.95 -15.36 15.92
CA PRO A 332 11.27 -14.71 15.92
C PRO A 332 11.70 -14.25 14.53
N ILE A 333 11.37 -15.03 13.49
CA ILE A 333 11.67 -14.70 12.09
C ILE A 333 10.86 -13.46 11.66
N ALA A 334 9.55 -13.46 11.92
CA ALA A 334 8.67 -12.34 11.64
C ALA A 334 9.13 -11.07 12.36
N TYR A 335 9.45 -11.16 13.65
CA TYR A 335 9.96 -10.05 14.44
C TYR A 335 11.28 -9.50 13.87
N GLY A 336 12.25 -10.36 13.57
CA GLY A 336 13.53 -9.95 13.00
C GLY A 336 13.40 -9.29 11.62
N LYS A 337 12.54 -9.85 10.74
CA LYS A 337 12.25 -9.29 9.42
C LYS A 337 11.50 -7.97 9.50
N MET A 338 10.54 -7.84 10.42
CA MET A 338 9.89 -6.55 10.68
C MET A 338 10.89 -5.50 11.16
N GLY A 339 11.81 -5.85 12.07
CA GLY A 339 12.87 -4.94 12.48
C GLY A 339 13.76 -4.47 11.31
N GLN A 340 14.04 -5.33 10.33
CA GLN A 340 14.73 -4.94 9.09
C GLN A 340 13.90 -3.96 8.26
N GLN A 341 12.59 -4.22 8.11
CA GLN A 341 11.67 -3.38 7.34
C GLN A 341 11.47 -1.98 7.95
N PHE A 342 11.37 -1.87 9.28
CA PHE A 342 11.28 -0.57 9.94
C PHE A 342 12.57 0.25 9.79
N ARG A 343 13.74 -0.42 9.80
CA ARG A 343 15.03 0.26 9.55
C ARG A 343 15.16 0.73 8.11
N SER A 344 14.72 -0.06 7.13
CA SER A 344 14.73 0.38 5.72
C SER A 344 13.76 1.55 5.47
N SER A 345 12.62 1.55 6.18
CA SER A 345 11.60 2.61 6.13
C SER A 345 11.83 3.73 7.15
N GLU A 346 13.07 3.88 7.66
CA GLU A 346 13.36 4.84 8.72
C GLU A 346 13.12 6.29 8.28
N THR A 347 12.15 6.93 8.95
CA THR A 347 11.62 8.26 8.61
C THR A 347 12.40 9.42 9.23
N LYS A 348 13.25 9.15 10.22
CA LYS A 348 13.97 10.16 11.00
C LYS A 348 14.68 11.20 10.12
N TYR A 349 15.48 10.74 9.15
CA TYR A 349 16.27 11.64 8.30
C TYR A 349 15.40 12.47 7.36
N GLY A 350 14.33 11.89 6.82
CA GLY A 350 13.35 12.62 6.00
C GLY A 350 12.64 13.69 6.83
N PHE A 351 12.27 13.38 8.08
CA PHE A 351 11.62 14.35 8.98
C PHE A 351 12.54 15.54 9.30
N ILE A 352 13.82 15.30 9.62
CA ILE A 352 14.81 16.36 9.81
C ILE A 352 14.89 17.26 8.58
N VAL A 353 14.94 16.69 7.38
CA VAL A 353 14.97 17.45 6.11
C VAL A 353 13.72 18.28 5.93
N THR A 354 12.52 17.71 6.15
CA THR A 354 11.26 18.45 5.99
C THR A 354 11.13 19.60 6.98
N GLU A 355 11.61 19.44 8.23
CA GLU A 355 11.66 20.53 9.19
C GLU A 355 12.64 21.61 8.76
N TRP A 356 13.85 21.24 8.31
CA TRP A 356 14.82 22.20 7.79
C TRP A 356 14.23 23.00 6.62
N ILE A 357 13.57 22.35 5.66
CA ILE A 357 12.90 23.00 4.52
C ILE A 357 11.84 23.99 5.01
N ARG A 358 11.02 23.60 5.99
CA ARG A 358 9.95 24.46 6.54
C ARG A 358 10.50 25.79 7.09
N PHE A 359 11.69 25.79 7.68
CA PHE A 359 12.30 26.98 8.28
C PHE A 359 13.16 27.81 7.30
N ASN A 360 13.71 27.17 6.25
CA ASN A 360 14.73 27.80 5.40
C ASN A 360 14.29 28.07 3.96
N ILE A 361 13.23 27.42 3.49
CA ILE A 361 12.73 27.52 2.11
C ILE A 361 11.34 28.18 2.11
N ALA A 362 11.12 29.11 1.18
CA ALA A 362 9.87 29.85 1.09
C ALA A 362 8.67 28.91 0.85
N LYS A 363 7.55 29.18 1.52
CA LYS A 363 6.32 28.38 1.35
C LYS A 363 5.85 28.44 -0.11
N GLY A 364 5.31 27.32 -0.60
CA GLY A 364 4.85 27.20 -2.00
C GLY A 364 5.95 26.98 -3.02
N GLU A 365 7.23 26.94 -2.61
CA GLU A 365 8.34 26.69 -3.53
C GLU A 365 8.27 25.29 -4.15
N LYS A 366 8.79 25.18 -5.39
CA LYS A 366 8.97 23.91 -6.09
C LYS A 366 10.26 23.23 -5.65
N ILE A 367 10.13 21.99 -5.20
CA ILE A 367 11.21 21.15 -4.72
C ILE A 367 11.41 19.98 -5.69
N PHE A 368 12.61 19.88 -6.25
CA PHE A 368 13.03 18.77 -7.11
C PHE A 368 13.40 17.60 -6.21
N LEU A 369 12.52 16.60 -6.13
CA LEU A 369 12.60 15.48 -5.19
C LEU A 369 12.29 14.17 -5.93
N SER A 370 12.95 13.08 -5.55
CA SER A 370 12.63 11.75 -6.08
C SER A 370 11.22 11.31 -5.68
N TRP A 371 10.57 10.56 -6.57
CA TRP A 371 9.22 10.05 -6.38
C TRP A 371 9.07 9.12 -5.16
N ALA A 372 10.15 8.46 -4.75
CA ALA A 372 10.16 7.52 -3.63
C ALA A 372 10.09 8.23 -2.25
N ASP A 373 10.64 9.43 -2.14
CA ASP A 373 10.63 10.22 -0.90
C ASP A 373 9.33 11.05 -0.73
N TYR A 374 8.59 11.23 -1.82
CA TYR A 374 7.38 12.05 -1.89
C TYR A 374 6.32 11.78 -0.79
N PRO A 375 6.02 10.53 -0.38
CA PRO A 375 5.00 10.28 0.66
C PRO A 375 5.31 10.99 1.99
N TYR A 376 6.58 11.02 2.41
CA TYR A 376 6.96 11.67 3.67
C TYR A 376 6.87 13.20 3.56
N PHE A 377 7.32 13.74 2.43
CA PHE A 377 7.38 15.17 2.22
C PHE A 377 5.99 15.77 2.10
N THR A 378 5.10 15.15 1.33
CA THR A 378 3.70 15.60 1.23
C THR A 378 2.96 15.50 2.57
N PHE A 379 3.26 14.51 3.39
CA PHE A 379 2.66 14.39 4.72
C PHE A 379 3.11 15.48 5.71
N ARG A 380 4.41 15.83 5.69
CA ARG A 380 5.01 16.76 6.67
C ARG A 380 4.96 18.22 6.24
N ILE A 381 5.15 18.50 4.97
CA ILE A 381 5.20 19.85 4.41
C ILE A 381 4.27 19.97 3.19
N PRO A 382 2.94 19.82 3.41
CA PRO A 382 1.94 19.82 2.32
C PRO A 382 1.80 21.18 1.61
N ASP A 383 2.40 22.24 2.15
CA ASP A 383 2.37 23.60 1.59
C ASP A 383 3.38 23.83 0.45
N TYR A 384 4.12 22.78 0.03
CA TYR A 384 5.13 22.84 -1.03
C TYR A 384 4.71 22.02 -2.24
N ARG A 385 5.36 22.28 -3.38
CA ARG A 385 5.14 21.53 -4.62
C ARG A 385 6.36 20.67 -4.92
N PHE A 386 6.14 19.42 -5.28
CA PHE A 386 7.20 18.45 -5.55
C PHE A 386 7.14 18.02 -7.01
N LEU A 387 8.23 17.46 -7.52
CA LEU A 387 8.33 16.95 -8.89
C LEU A 387 7.15 16.02 -9.25
N PHE A 388 7.06 14.85 -8.64
CA PHE A 388 5.88 13.96 -8.58
C PHE A 388 6.13 12.88 -7.51
N GLY A 389 5.21 11.93 -7.34
CA GLY A 389 5.39 10.85 -6.39
C GLY A 389 4.58 9.59 -6.67
N LEU A 390 4.76 8.62 -5.76
CA LEU A 390 4.09 7.31 -5.69
C LEU A 390 4.45 6.35 -6.81
N ASN A 391 4.21 6.76 -8.05
CA ASN A 391 4.33 5.91 -9.20
C ASN A 391 4.93 6.69 -10.38
N PRO A 392 6.08 6.25 -10.93
CA PRO A 392 6.66 6.77 -12.16
C PRO A 392 5.67 6.91 -13.32
N LEU A 393 4.67 6.02 -13.40
CA LEU A 393 3.64 6.06 -14.43
C LEU A 393 2.78 7.32 -14.37
N TYR A 394 2.60 7.95 -13.20
CA TYR A 394 1.82 9.18 -13.10
C TYR A 394 2.53 10.35 -13.77
N ALA A 395 3.86 10.40 -13.69
CA ALA A 395 4.64 11.40 -14.41
C ALA A 395 4.79 11.09 -15.89
N TRP A 396 5.05 9.83 -16.23
CA TRP A 396 5.09 9.40 -17.62
C TRP A 396 3.77 9.66 -18.35
N SER A 397 2.63 9.42 -17.68
CA SER A 397 1.29 9.69 -18.25
C SER A 397 0.96 11.18 -18.33
N TYR A 398 1.66 12.03 -17.58
CA TYR A 398 1.53 13.49 -17.64
C TYR A 398 2.31 14.07 -18.81
N ASN A 399 3.61 13.77 -18.88
CA ASN A 399 4.50 14.18 -19.97
C ASN A 399 5.73 13.25 -20.01
N GLN A 400 5.87 12.49 -21.09
CA GLN A 400 6.94 11.50 -21.22
C GLN A 400 8.34 12.14 -21.26
N ASP A 401 8.50 13.25 -21.97
CA ASP A 401 9.79 13.95 -22.10
C ASP A 401 10.25 14.51 -20.75
N GLN A 402 9.34 15.10 -19.97
CA GLN A 402 9.66 15.56 -18.62
C GLN A 402 10.00 14.41 -17.68
N TYR A 403 9.29 13.28 -17.79
CA TYR A 403 9.62 12.08 -17.01
C TYR A 403 11.01 11.54 -17.32
N PHE A 404 11.37 11.40 -18.60
CA PHE A 404 12.70 10.92 -18.98
C PHE A 404 13.80 11.94 -18.65
N THR A 405 13.50 13.23 -18.77
CA THR A 405 14.42 14.31 -18.37
C THR A 405 14.75 14.23 -16.89
N GLN A 406 13.74 14.15 -15.99
CA GLN A 406 14.04 14.05 -14.56
C GLN A 406 14.69 12.71 -14.18
N LYS A 407 14.37 11.64 -14.90
CA LYS A 407 14.96 10.33 -14.67
C LYS A 407 16.47 10.37 -14.96
N ALA A 408 16.85 10.99 -16.07
CA ALA A 408 18.25 11.18 -16.44
C ALA A 408 19.05 11.98 -15.41
N PHE A 409 18.40 12.88 -14.67
CA PHE A 409 19.02 13.56 -13.52
C PHE A 409 19.37 12.58 -12.40
N PHE A 410 18.42 11.76 -11.96
CA PHE A 410 18.63 10.83 -10.84
C PHE A 410 19.55 9.66 -11.21
N GLU A 411 19.54 9.22 -12.47
CA GLU A 411 20.47 8.21 -12.98
C GLU A 411 21.88 8.77 -13.22
N GLY A 412 22.02 10.08 -13.42
CA GLY A 412 23.30 10.74 -13.69
C GLY A 412 23.98 10.25 -14.97
N ASN A 413 23.21 9.69 -15.92
CA ASN A 413 23.73 8.98 -17.09
C ASN A 413 23.80 9.84 -18.36
N VAL A 414 23.44 11.12 -18.28
CA VAL A 414 23.51 12.07 -19.41
C VAL A 414 24.47 13.22 -19.13
N GLN A 415 25.18 13.66 -20.17
CA GLN A 415 26.04 14.83 -20.06
C GLN A 415 25.20 16.07 -19.77
N GLY A 416 25.62 16.88 -18.79
CA GLY A 416 24.91 18.10 -18.42
C GLY A 416 23.69 17.88 -17.52
N PHE A 417 23.53 16.69 -16.93
CA PHE A 417 22.39 16.38 -16.05
C PHE A 417 22.25 17.39 -14.90
N GLN A 418 23.33 18.00 -14.43
CA GLN A 418 23.32 19.03 -13.39
C GLN A 418 22.52 20.30 -13.75
N HIS A 419 22.25 20.55 -15.03
CA HIS A 419 21.43 21.68 -15.46
C HIS A 419 19.92 21.36 -15.48
N ILE A 420 19.53 20.08 -15.37
CA ILE A 420 18.13 19.65 -15.48
C ILE A 420 17.20 20.36 -14.48
N PRO A 421 17.51 20.44 -13.17
CA PRO A 421 16.62 21.12 -12.24
C PRO A 421 16.41 22.60 -12.60
N LYS A 422 17.43 23.26 -13.14
CA LYS A 422 17.34 24.67 -13.60
C LYS A 422 16.47 24.79 -14.85
N VAL A 423 16.64 23.91 -15.83
CA VAL A 423 15.83 23.85 -17.06
C VAL A 423 14.36 23.59 -16.71
N MET A 424 14.10 22.72 -15.73
CA MET A 424 12.76 22.43 -15.24
C MET A 424 12.22 23.48 -14.25
N ASN A 425 12.95 24.58 -14.01
CA ASN A 425 12.58 25.70 -13.17
C ASN A 425 12.29 25.34 -11.69
N TYR A 426 13.18 24.55 -11.09
CA TYR A 426 13.19 24.29 -9.66
C TYR A 426 14.20 25.18 -8.95
N ASN A 427 13.89 25.62 -7.74
CA ASN A 427 14.77 26.47 -6.93
C ASN A 427 15.49 25.65 -5.84
N THR A 428 14.85 24.59 -5.37
CA THR A 428 15.40 23.68 -4.37
C THR A 428 15.49 22.28 -4.95
N VAL A 429 16.62 21.59 -4.72
CA VAL A 429 16.87 20.21 -5.13
C VAL A 429 17.20 19.40 -3.89
N VAL A 430 16.50 18.28 -3.70
CA VAL A 430 16.72 17.35 -2.60
C VAL A 430 17.08 15.99 -3.18
N ILE A 431 18.27 15.50 -2.83
CA ILE A 431 18.79 14.23 -3.34
C ILE A 431 18.96 13.27 -2.17
N ASN A 432 18.31 12.10 -2.25
CA ASN A 432 18.55 11.00 -1.33
C ASN A 432 19.81 10.24 -1.74
N LYS A 433 20.95 10.52 -1.10
CA LYS A 433 22.25 9.94 -1.47
C LYS A 433 22.37 8.45 -1.16
N HIS A 434 21.46 7.88 -0.36
CA HIS A 434 21.43 6.44 -0.16
C HIS A 434 21.04 5.71 -1.46
N TYR A 435 20.10 6.27 -2.23
CA TYR A 435 19.66 5.70 -3.51
C TYR A 435 20.40 6.31 -4.71
N TYR A 436 20.77 7.59 -4.63
CA TYR A 436 21.33 8.36 -5.75
C TYR A 436 22.72 8.93 -5.42
N ASN A 437 23.60 8.11 -4.85
CA ASN A 437 24.93 8.52 -4.40
C ASN A 437 25.74 9.21 -5.52
N HIS A 438 25.74 8.60 -6.72
CA HIS A 438 26.46 9.16 -7.88
C HIS A 438 25.93 10.54 -8.25
N ALA A 439 24.62 10.66 -8.49
CA ALA A 439 23.98 11.94 -8.82
C ALA A 439 24.24 13.01 -7.74
N SER A 440 24.14 12.66 -6.45
CA SER A 440 24.44 13.60 -5.35
C SER A 440 25.88 14.10 -5.39
N SER A 441 26.83 13.16 -5.50
CA SER A 441 28.27 13.48 -5.48
C SER A 441 28.71 14.30 -6.68
N GLU A 442 28.21 13.99 -7.87
CA GLU A 442 28.55 14.72 -9.11
C GLU A 442 27.80 16.05 -9.19
N PHE A 443 26.53 16.12 -8.76
CA PHE A 443 25.81 17.39 -8.68
C PHE A 443 26.51 18.38 -7.75
N LYS A 444 27.00 17.91 -6.59
CA LYS A 444 27.78 18.72 -5.65
C LYS A 444 29.09 19.28 -6.25
N LYS A 445 29.71 18.57 -7.20
CA LYS A 445 30.96 18.99 -7.87
C LYS A 445 30.71 19.88 -9.09
N LEU A 446 29.73 19.53 -9.91
CA LEU A 446 29.54 20.07 -11.25
C LEU A 446 28.54 21.23 -11.29
N SER A 447 27.62 21.32 -10.33
CA SER A 447 26.58 22.34 -10.34
C SER A 447 27.15 23.71 -10.01
N THR A 448 27.07 24.63 -10.96
CA THR A 448 27.41 26.05 -10.77
C THR A 448 26.20 26.91 -10.43
N ASP A 449 24.99 26.37 -10.66
CA ASP A 449 23.72 27.06 -10.49
C ASP A 449 23.11 26.86 -9.10
N TYR A 450 23.59 25.88 -8.33
CA TYR A 450 23.07 25.53 -7.01
C TYR A 450 24.19 25.41 -5.99
N ARG A 451 23.92 25.81 -4.75
CA ARG A 451 24.82 25.62 -3.60
C ARG A 451 24.24 24.61 -2.63
N LEU A 452 25.08 23.75 -2.07
CA LEU A 452 24.70 22.88 -0.95
C LEU A 452 24.43 23.74 0.29
N VAL A 453 23.26 23.58 0.89
CA VAL A 453 22.81 24.36 2.07
C VAL A 453 22.53 23.51 3.29
N PHE A 454 22.30 22.21 3.10
CA PHE A 454 22.09 21.25 4.18
C PHE A 454 22.50 19.86 3.73
N GLU A 455 23.05 19.07 4.67
CA GLU A 455 23.46 17.69 4.46
C GLU A 455 23.22 16.91 5.75
N ASN A 456 22.62 15.72 5.64
CA ASN A 456 22.59 14.72 6.70
C ASN A 456 22.99 13.34 6.16
N GLU A 457 22.82 12.27 6.92
CA GLU A 457 23.27 10.93 6.53
C GLU A 457 22.58 10.38 5.27
N LYS A 458 21.34 10.78 4.99
CA LYS A 458 20.55 10.29 3.84
C LYS A 458 20.33 11.32 2.73
N TYR A 459 20.41 12.62 3.02
CA TYR A 459 19.98 13.67 2.09
C TYR A 459 20.97 14.81 1.97
N ASP A 460 21.06 15.33 0.75
CA ASP A 460 21.71 16.59 0.42
C ASP A 460 20.65 17.56 -0.12
N ILE A 461 20.67 18.82 0.34
CA ILE A 461 19.77 19.88 -0.12
C ILE A 461 20.57 20.99 -0.79
N PHE A 462 20.19 21.31 -2.01
CA PHE A 462 20.80 22.37 -2.81
C PHE A 462 19.77 23.45 -3.14
N VAL A 463 20.19 24.71 -3.06
CA VAL A 463 19.35 25.87 -3.39
C VAL A 463 20.00 26.67 -4.50
N LYS A 464 19.19 27.10 -5.46
CA LYS A 464 19.60 27.86 -6.63
C LYS A 464 20.27 29.16 -6.20
N ILE A 465 21.43 29.45 -6.76
CA ILE A 465 22.14 30.70 -6.53
C ILE A 465 21.38 31.78 -7.30
N THR A 466 20.66 32.64 -6.60
CA THR A 466 20.18 33.88 -7.22
C THR A 466 21.42 34.67 -7.59
N PRO A 467 21.61 35.11 -8.85
CA PRO A 467 22.66 36.06 -9.14
C PRO A 467 22.43 37.24 -8.22
N THR A 468 23.34 37.44 -7.26
CA THR A 468 23.38 38.68 -6.49
C THR A 468 23.28 39.78 -7.53
N ILE A 469 22.17 40.52 -7.53
CA ILE A 469 22.14 41.83 -8.17
C ILE A 469 23.34 42.51 -7.52
N THR A 470 24.43 42.62 -8.28
CA THR A 470 25.57 43.39 -7.87
C THR A 470 24.98 44.74 -7.57
N ASN A 471 24.85 45.07 -6.28
CA ASN A 471 24.59 46.42 -5.83
C ASN A 471 25.61 47.25 -6.59
N LYS A 472 25.15 47.98 -7.61
CA LYS A 472 25.86 49.13 -8.13
C LYS A 472 26.14 49.94 -6.87
N LYS A 473 27.40 49.94 -6.45
CA LYS A 473 27.87 50.85 -5.42
C LYS A 473 27.41 52.24 -5.87
N ASP A 474 26.49 52.83 -5.12
CA ASP A 474 26.39 54.26 -5.01
C ASP A 474 27.76 54.74 -4.50
N THR A 475 28.64 55.07 -5.44
CA THR A 475 29.76 55.96 -5.20
C THR A 475 29.29 57.38 -5.46
N ASP A 476 28.31 57.83 -4.71
CA ASP A 476 28.13 59.26 -4.45
C ASP A 476 28.82 59.54 -3.11
N ILE A 477 30.11 59.85 -3.22
CA ILE A 477 30.88 60.49 -2.16
C ILE A 477 30.37 61.93 -2.11
N PRO A 478 29.76 62.40 -1.00
CA PRO A 478 29.44 63.80 -0.85
C PRO A 478 30.75 64.57 -0.64
N ILE A 479 31.05 65.49 -1.56
CA ILE A 479 32.08 66.51 -1.38
C ILE A 479 31.62 67.42 -0.24
N ARG A 480 32.36 67.44 0.87
CA ARG A 480 32.50 68.59 1.77
C ARG A 480 33.93 68.68 2.28
#